data_AF-A0A3M1FVN2-F1
#
_entry.id   AF-A0A3M1FVN2-F1
#
_cell.length_a   1.000
_cell.length_b   1.000
_cell.length_c   1.000
_cell.angle_alpha   90.00
_cell.angle_beta   90.00
_cell.angle_gamma   90.00
#
_symmetry.space_group_name_H-M   'P 1'
#
loop_
_entity.id
_entity.type
_entity.pdbx_description
1 polymer ?
#
loop_
_entity_poly.entity_id
_entity_poly.type
_entity_poly.pdbx_seq_one_letter_code
_entity_poly.pdbx_strand_id
1 'polypeptide(L)'
;MPARAAAATVGERMRAWRAGLAAALAFAVLVGLGTWQLQRLAWKRALIARIEAGLAAPPVPLPAQLDDPAAWEYRRVALAGRFDHAAERYVYAIG
;
A
#
# COMPACT_ATOMS: atom_id res chain seq x y z
N MET A 1 31.71 -55.58 11.81
CA MET A 1 31.43 -54.41 10.94
C MET A 1 30.15 -53.67 11.39
N PRO A 2 30.11 -52.88 12.49
CA PRO A 2 28.92 -52.12 12.90
C PRO A 2 28.94 -50.60 12.59
N ALA A 3 30.09 -50.01 12.21
CA ALA A 3 30.26 -48.56 12.11
C ALA A 3 29.41 -47.88 11.02
N ARG A 4 28.98 -48.62 9.98
CA ARG A 4 28.20 -48.08 8.85
C ARG A 4 26.74 -47.76 9.20
N ALA A 5 26.15 -48.46 10.18
CA ALA A 5 24.75 -48.28 10.57
C ALA A 5 24.53 -47.01 11.41
N ALA A 6 25.48 -46.67 12.29
CA ALA A 6 25.39 -45.47 13.14
C ALA A 6 25.53 -44.16 12.35
N ALA A 7 26.33 -44.16 11.28
CA ALA A 7 26.51 -42.97 10.43
C ALA A 7 25.24 -42.61 9.64
N ALA A 8 24.42 -43.61 9.27
CA ALA A 8 23.20 -43.39 8.50
C ALA A 8 22.11 -42.66 9.31
N THR A 9 21.96 -42.98 10.60
CA THR A 9 20.93 -42.38 11.47
C THR A 9 21.24 -40.92 11.83
N VAL A 10 22.52 -40.56 11.98
CA VAL A 10 22.95 -39.18 12.22
C VAL A 10 22.65 -38.30 11.00
N GLY A 11 22.92 -38.80 9.79
CA GLY A 11 22.62 -38.08 8.55
C GLY A 11 21.12 -37.83 8.34
N GLU A 12 20.28 -38.79 8.73
CA GLU A 12 18.82 -38.67 8.64
C GLU A 12 18.24 -37.70 9.65
N ARG A 13 18.71 -37.75 10.90
CA ARG A 13 18.37 -36.74 11.92
C ARG A 13 18.78 -35.34 11.46
N MET A 14 20.01 -35.16 10.97
CA MET A 14 20.50 -33.88 10.47
C MET A 14 19.66 -33.32 9.31
N ARG A 15 19.21 -34.17 8.38
CA ARG A 15 18.29 -33.77 7.30
C ARG A 15 16.93 -33.32 7.84
N ALA A 16 16.36 -34.05 8.80
CA ALA A 16 15.09 -33.68 9.43
C ALA A 16 15.18 -32.33 10.18
N TRP A 17 16.26 -32.08 10.92
CA TRP A 17 16.49 -30.79 11.59
C TRP A 17 16.61 -29.63 10.60
N ARG A 18 17.34 -29.83 9.49
CA ARG A 18 17.45 -28.82 8.42
C ARG A 18 16.10 -28.53 7.77
N ALA A 19 15.30 -29.56 7.48
CA ALA A 19 13.97 -29.39 6.92
C ALA A 19 13.03 -28.67 7.90
N GLY A 20 13.08 -29.02 9.19
CA GLY A 20 12.31 -28.33 10.24
C GLY A 20 12.69 -26.86 10.37
N LEU A 21 13.98 -26.54 10.34
CA LEU A 21 14.45 -25.15 10.37
C LEU A 21 13.99 -24.36 9.14
N ALA A 22 14.09 -24.96 7.95
CA ALA A 22 13.64 -24.33 6.71
C ALA A 22 12.12 -24.08 6.73
N ALA A 23 11.33 -25.05 7.21
CA ALA A 23 9.89 -24.91 7.35
C ALA A 23 9.51 -23.81 8.35
N ALA A 24 10.20 -23.73 9.50
CA ALA A 24 9.97 -22.69 10.49
C ALA A 24 10.30 -21.29 9.95
N LEU A 25 11.40 -21.16 9.20
CA LEU A 25 11.77 -19.89 8.56
C LEU A 25 10.74 -19.48 7.50
N ALA A 26 10.34 -20.42 6.63
CA ALA A 26 9.32 -20.16 5.62
C ALA A 26 7.99 -19.74 6.27
N PHE A 27 7.59 -20.42 7.35
CA PHE A 27 6.39 -20.08 8.10
C PHE A 27 6.47 -18.66 8.69
N ALA A 28 7.60 -18.29 9.31
CA ALA A 28 7.80 -16.94 9.84
C ALA A 28 7.70 -15.86 8.73
N VAL A 29 8.28 -16.11 7.57
CA VAL A 29 8.18 -15.21 6.40
C VAL A 29 6.74 -15.10 5.91
N LEU A 30 6.01 -16.21 5.79
CA LEU A 30 4.61 -16.20 5.35
C LEU A 30 3.71 -15.44 6.32
N VAL A 31 3.90 -15.61 7.64
CA VAL A 31 3.18 -14.84 8.66
C VAL A 31 3.49 -13.36 8.52
N GLY A 32 4.78 -12.99 8.43
CA GLY A 32 5.19 -11.60 8.25
C GLY A 32 4.60 -10.96 6.99
N LEU A 33 4.63 -11.68 5.86
CA LEU A 33 4.01 -11.25 4.61
C LEU A 33 2.50 -11.11 4.74
N GLY A 34 1.82 -12.08 5.36
CA GLY A 34 0.37 -12.02 5.59
C GLY A 34 -0.02 -10.81 6.43
N THR A 35 0.71 -10.53 7.52
CA THR A 35 0.51 -9.33 8.33
C THR A 35 0.73 -8.05 7.52
N TRP A 36 1.81 -7.98 6.74
CA TRP A 36 2.08 -6.82 5.90
C TRP A 36 1.00 -6.61 4.84
N GLN A 37 0.50 -7.68 4.22
CA GLN A 37 -0.58 -7.58 3.24
C GLN A 37 -1.87 -7.01 3.87
N LEU A 38 -2.23 -7.44 5.08
CA LEU A 38 -3.39 -6.88 5.78
C LEU A 38 -3.19 -5.41 6.15
N GLN A 39 -2.01 -5.04 6.65
CA GLN A 39 -1.67 -3.64 6.93
C GLN A 39 -1.73 -2.78 5.66
N ARG A 40 -1.17 -3.27 4.55
CA ARG A 40 -1.17 -2.59 3.27
C ARG A 40 -2.59 -2.42 2.71
N LEU A 41 -3.43 -3.43 2.84
CA LEU A 41 -4.85 -3.36 2.48
C LEU A 41 -5.57 -2.30 3.32
N ALA A 42 -5.39 -2.32 4.64
CA ALA A 42 -6.01 -1.35 5.54
C ALA A 42 -5.59 0.08 5.20
N TRP A 43 -4.29 0.32 4.99
CA TRP A 43 -3.76 1.62 4.56
C TRP A 43 -4.39 2.09 3.24
N LYS A 44 -4.42 1.21 2.23
CA LYS A 44 -4.99 1.56 0.92
C LYS A 44 -6.49 1.85 1.02
N ARG A 45 -7.23 1.08 1.81
CA ARG A 45 -8.66 1.32 2.04
C ARG A 45 -8.92 2.64 2.74
N ALA A 46 -8.14 2.98 3.76
CA ALA A 46 -8.25 4.26 4.45
C ALA A 46 -7.98 5.44 3.50
N LEU A 47 -6.97 5.32 2.64
CA LEU A 47 -6.69 6.33 1.62
C LEU A 47 -7.85 6.52 0.65
N ILE A 48 -8.38 5.42 0.09
CA ILE A 48 -9.53 5.48 -0.83
C ILE A 48 -10.74 6.11 -0.14
N ALA A 49 -11.06 5.69 1.08
CA ALA A 49 -12.18 6.23 1.84
C ALA A 49 -12.05 7.75 2.08
N ARG A 50 -10.84 8.24 2.36
CA ARG A 50 -10.57 9.68 2.50
C ARG A 50 -10.83 10.45 1.21
N ILE A 51 -10.36 9.90 0.08
CA ILE A 51 -10.57 10.50 -1.26
C ILE A 51 -12.07 10.52 -1.60
N GLU A 52 -12.75 9.39 -1.44
CA GLU A 52 -14.18 9.26 -1.73
C GLU A 52 -15.00 10.21 -0.86
N ALA A 53 -14.68 10.36 0.43
CA ALA A 53 -15.35 11.32 1.31
C ALA A 53 -15.16 12.77 0.84
N GLY A 54 -13.95 13.15 0.43
CA GLY A 54 -13.68 14.49 -0.13
C GLY A 54 -14.46 14.77 -1.41
N LEU A 55 -14.53 13.79 -2.30
CA LEU A 55 -15.22 13.89 -3.59
C LEU A 55 -16.76 13.84 -3.46
N ALA A 56 -17.27 13.08 -2.51
CA ALA A 56 -18.71 12.97 -2.24
C ALA A 56 -19.26 14.20 -1.52
N ALA A 57 -18.41 14.97 -0.84
CA ALA A 57 -18.83 16.17 -0.14
C ALA A 57 -19.39 17.23 -1.10
N PRO A 58 -20.45 17.96 -0.71
CA PRO A 58 -20.96 19.08 -1.49
C PRO A 58 -19.85 20.11 -1.76
N PRO A 59 -19.81 20.70 -2.98
CA PRO A 59 -18.87 21.76 -3.30
C PRO A 59 -19.04 22.95 -2.37
N VAL A 60 -17.94 23.50 -1.88
CA VAL A 60 -17.90 24.69 -1.01
C VAL A 60 -17.09 25.80 -1.66
N PRO A 61 -17.32 27.09 -1.32
CA PRO A 61 -16.44 28.15 -1.78
C PRO A 61 -15.00 27.89 -1.33
N LEU A 62 -14.03 28.16 -2.21
CA LEU A 62 -12.62 28.08 -1.84
C LEU A 62 -12.29 29.20 -0.84
N PRO A 63 -11.69 28.89 0.33
CA PRO A 63 -11.29 29.91 1.29
C PRO A 63 -10.10 30.71 0.74
N ALA A 64 -9.97 31.95 1.21
CA ALA A 64 -8.83 32.80 0.83
C ALA A 64 -7.49 32.27 1.37
N GLN A 65 -7.53 31.49 2.46
CA GLN A 65 -6.37 30.85 3.08
C GLN A 65 -6.69 29.39 3.40
N LEU A 66 -5.73 28.51 3.17
CA LEU A 66 -5.82 27.08 3.45
C LEU A 66 -4.94 26.75 4.66
N ASP A 67 -5.51 26.88 5.85
CA ASP A 67 -4.78 26.64 7.11
C ASP A 67 -4.40 25.16 7.30
N ASP A 68 -5.23 24.23 6.78
CA ASP A 68 -4.95 22.80 6.74
C ASP A 68 -5.13 22.25 5.31
N PRO A 69 -4.08 22.23 4.48
CA PRO A 69 -4.16 21.72 3.12
C PRO A 69 -4.58 20.25 3.03
N ALA A 70 -4.29 19.42 4.05
CA ALA A 70 -4.61 18.00 4.04
C ALA A 70 -6.12 17.75 4.18
N ALA A 71 -6.83 18.63 4.88
CA ALA A 71 -8.30 18.58 4.96
C ALA A 71 -9.00 18.97 3.65
N TRP A 72 -8.30 19.70 2.76
CA TRP A 72 -8.82 20.12 1.46
C TRP A 72 -8.41 19.20 0.32
N GLU A 73 -7.59 18.18 0.60
CA GLU A 73 -7.21 17.15 -0.36
C GLU A 73 -8.48 16.47 -0.93
N TYR A 74 -8.66 16.51 -2.25
CA TYR A 74 -9.83 15.99 -2.96
C TYR A 74 -11.19 16.65 -2.63
N ARG A 75 -11.20 17.81 -1.95
CA ARG A 75 -12.44 18.57 -1.67
C ARG A 75 -12.93 19.26 -2.94
N ARG A 76 -14.21 19.09 -3.26
CA ARG A 76 -14.84 19.87 -4.34
C ARG A 76 -15.04 21.32 -3.92
N VAL A 77 -14.69 22.26 -4.80
CA VAL A 77 -14.90 23.68 -4.59
C VAL A 77 -15.68 24.33 -5.73
N ALA A 78 -16.48 25.34 -5.39
CA ALA A 78 -17.20 26.17 -6.33
C ALA A 78 -16.50 27.54 -6.46
N LEU A 79 -16.24 27.96 -7.70
CA LEU A 79 -15.59 29.22 -8.01
C LEU A 79 -16.35 29.91 -9.16
N ALA A 80 -16.47 31.23 -9.06
CA ALA A 80 -16.97 32.08 -10.13
C ALA A 80 -15.87 33.06 -10.53
N GLY A 81 -15.68 33.27 -11.83
CA GLY A 81 -14.63 34.14 -12.35
C GLY A 81 -14.82 34.42 -13.83
N ARG A 82 -13.95 35.25 -14.38
CA ARG A 82 -13.90 35.55 -15.81
C ARG A 82 -12.55 35.08 -16.36
N PHE A 83 -12.57 34.37 -17.48
CA PHE A 83 -11.36 33.95 -18.16
C PHE A 83 -10.63 35.16 -18.73
N ASP A 84 -9.30 35.18 -18.55
CA ASP A 84 -8.42 36.12 -19.24
C ASP A 84 -7.88 35.45 -20.51
N HIS A 85 -8.31 35.97 -21.66
CA HIS A 85 -7.95 35.45 -22.98
C HIS A 85 -6.66 36.09 -23.53
N ALA A 86 -6.02 37.00 -22.81
CA ALA A 86 -4.81 37.68 -23.28
C ALA A 86 -3.60 36.74 -23.47
N ALA A 87 -3.61 35.56 -22.84
CA ALA A 87 -2.50 34.60 -22.84
C ALA A 87 -2.93 33.14 -23.12
N GLU A 88 -4.04 32.92 -23.83
CA GLU A 88 -4.50 31.56 -24.13
C GLU A 88 -3.51 30.78 -25.03
N ARG A 89 -3.30 29.50 -24.73
CA ARG A 89 -2.54 28.56 -25.57
C ARG A 89 -3.39 27.36 -25.93
N TYR A 90 -3.45 27.05 -27.21
CA TYR A 90 -4.07 25.84 -27.71
C TYR A 90 -3.17 24.63 -27.37
N VAL A 91 -3.69 23.73 -26.53
CA VAL A 91 -3.07 22.43 -26.24
C VAL A 91 -3.84 21.37 -26.99
N TYR A 92 -3.19 20.73 -27.97
CA TYR A 92 -3.73 19.56 -28.63
C TYR A 92 -3.31 18.31 -27.84
N ALA A 93 -4.26 17.70 -27.13
CA ALA A 93 -4.06 16.40 -26.51
C ALA A 93 -4.49 15.33 -27.52
N ILE A 94 -3.53 14.53 -27.99
CA ILE A 94 -3.80 13.36 -28.83
C ILE A 94 -4.20 12.24 -27.86
N GLY A 95 -5.44 11.76 -27.99
CA GLY A 95 -5.93 10.58 -27.30
C GLY A 95 -5.45 9.29 -27.97
#